data_AF-A0A285LM41-F1
#
_entry.id   AF-A0A285LM41-F1
#
_cell.length_a   1.000
_cell.length_b   1.000
_cell.length_c   1.000
_cell.angle_alpha   90.00
_cell.angle_beta   90.00
_cell.angle_gamma   90.00
#
_symmetry.space_group_name_H-M   'P 1'
#
loop_
_entity.id
_entity.type
_entity.pdbx_description
1 polymer ?
#
loop_
_entity_poly.entity_id
_entity_poly.type
_entity_poly.pdbx_seq_one_letter_code
_entity_poly.pdbx_strand_id
1 'polypeptide(L)'
;MYRKLFTAIACSALGTLAAAGIADAEPAARLHEGMQVVGQDVQPGLYHTSGPRPDDYGACFIEWLPYKGARSSELIDIESYTGASYVHLDDGDVINVTGCVWIHE
;
A
#
# COMPACT_ATOMS: atom_id res chain seq x y z
N MET A 1 -12.79 -30.69 67.27
CA MET A 1 -12.92 -29.23 67.45
C MET A 1 -11.61 -28.55 67.09
N TYR A 2 -11.51 -27.92 65.90
CA TYR A 2 -11.05 -26.53 65.76
C TYR A 2 -11.26 -26.10 64.31
N ARG A 3 -12.16 -25.15 64.14
CA ARG A 3 -12.59 -24.54 62.88
C ARG A 3 -11.72 -23.31 62.70
N LYS A 4 -11.03 -23.16 61.57
CA LYS A 4 -10.46 -21.88 61.15
C LYS A 4 -11.01 -21.55 59.76
N LEU A 5 -12.03 -20.69 59.75
CA LEU A 5 -12.37 -19.83 58.62
C LEU A 5 -11.21 -18.88 58.35
N PHE A 6 -10.92 -18.58 57.08
CA PHE A 6 -10.24 -17.40 56.50
C PHE A 6 -9.83 -17.84 55.08
N THR A 7 -10.12 -17.22 53.93
CA THR A 7 -10.84 -16.02 53.52
C THR A 7 -11.10 -16.25 52.03
N ALA A 8 -12.33 -16.08 51.56
CA ALA A 8 -12.62 -16.08 50.13
C ALA A 8 -12.20 -14.73 49.55
N ILE A 9 -11.23 -14.71 48.63
CA ILE A 9 -11.01 -13.58 47.72
C ILE A 9 -11.21 -14.11 46.31
N ALA A 10 -12.39 -13.84 45.79
CA ALA A 10 -12.67 -13.88 44.38
C ALA A 10 -11.83 -12.79 43.69
N CYS A 11 -11.03 -13.17 42.72
CA CYS A 11 -10.50 -12.24 41.73
C CYS A 11 -10.81 -12.81 40.35
N SER A 12 -12.08 -12.69 39.97
CA SER A 12 -12.53 -12.80 38.59
C SER A 12 -12.12 -11.53 37.84
N ALA A 13 -11.01 -11.62 37.12
CA ALA A 13 -10.53 -10.65 36.13
C ALA A 13 -9.55 -11.43 35.22
N LEU A 14 -9.56 -11.41 33.90
CA LEU A 14 -10.21 -10.56 32.92
C LEU A 14 -10.67 -11.45 31.76
N GLY A 15 -11.92 -11.28 31.34
CA GLY A 15 -12.31 -11.62 29.98
C GLY A 15 -11.86 -10.49 29.06
N THR A 16 -10.84 -10.75 28.26
CA THR A 16 -10.56 -10.07 26.99
C THR A 16 -9.50 -10.89 26.23
N LEU A 17 -9.92 -12.04 25.69
CA LEU A 17 -9.23 -12.57 24.51
C LEU A 17 -9.69 -11.70 23.35
N ALA A 18 -8.82 -10.74 23.03
CA ALA A 18 -8.96 -9.83 21.90
C ALA A 18 -9.37 -10.62 20.65
N ALA A 19 -10.42 -10.15 19.99
CA ALA A 19 -10.63 -10.46 18.59
C ALA A 19 -9.42 -9.90 17.84
N ALA A 20 -8.41 -10.75 17.60
CA ALA A 20 -7.45 -10.52 16.54
C ALA A 20 -8.23 -10.63 15.23
N GLY A 21 -8.92 -9.55 14.88
CA GLY A 21 -9.38 -9.34 13.52
C GLY A 21 -8.16 -9.48 12.62
N ILE A 22 -8.33 -10.22 11.53
CA ILE A 22 -7.37 -10.26 10.43
C ILE A 22 -7.07 -8.80 10.10
N ALA A 23 -5.89 -8.31 10.46
CA ALA A 23 -5.48 -6.98 10.06
C ALA A 23 -5.32 -7.06 8.55
N ASP A 24 -6.30 -6.51 7.82
CA ASP A 24 -6.14 -6.25 6.39
C ASP A 24 -4.95 -5.30 6.28
N ALA A 25 -3.94 -5.67 5.49
CA ALA A 25 -2.76 -4.84 5.37
C ALA A 25 -3.17 -3.55 4.65
N GLU A 26 -2.85 -2.39 5.24
CA GLU A 26 -3.11 -1.11 4.58
C GLU A 26 -2.36 -1.05 3.25
N PRO A 27 -2.95 -0.43 2.20
CA PRO A 27 -2.27 -0.24 0.92
C PRO A 27 -0.93 0.49 1.10
N ALA A 28 0.06 0.13 0.30
CA ALA A 28 1.40 0.67 0.45
C ALA A 28 1.48 2.17 0.07
N ALA A 29 2.30 2.92 0.80
CA ALA A 29 2.60 4.33 0.54
C ALA A 29 3.73 4.54 -0.49
N ARG A 30 4.14 3.48 -1.19
CA ARG A 30 5.22 3.51 -2.19
C ARG A 30 4.81 2.65 -3.37
N LEU A 31 4.97 3.17 -4.57
CA LEU A 31 4.73 2.38 -5.78
C LEU A 31 5.83 1.32 -5.93
N HIS A 32 5.45 0.15 -6.43
CA HIS A 32 6.40 -0.89 -6.79
C HIS A 32 6.53 -1.02 -8.31
N GLU A 33 7.64 -1.60 -8.77
CA GLU A 33 7.80 -1.95 -10.19
C GLU A 33 6.69 -2.92 -10.62
N GLY A 34 6.20 -2.75 -11.84
CA GLY A 34 5.13 -3.56 -12.42
C GLY A 34 3.72 -3.06 -12.11
N MET A 35 2.76 -3.95 -12.37
CA MET A 35 1.34 -3.61 -12.34
C MET A 35 0.76 -3.63 -10.92
N GLN A 36 -0.03 -2.61 -10.58
CA GLN A 36 -0.69 -2.44 -9.29
C GLN A 36 -2.04 -1.72 -9.42
N VAL A 37 -2.93 -1.97 -8.48
CA VAL A 37 -4.25 -1.34 -8.38
C VAL A 37 -4.24 -0.32 -7.24
N VAL A 38 -4.50 0.93 -7.57
CA VAL A 38 -4.58 2.03 -6.61
C VAL A 38 -5.85 1.88 -5.76
N GLY A 39 -5.73 2.05 -4.45
CA GLY A 39 -6.77 1.74 -3.47
C GLY A 39 -6.73 0.31 -2.92
N GLN A 40 -5.99 -0.60 -3.56
CA GLN A 40 -5.85 -1.99 -3.10
C GLN A 40 -4.40 -2.34 -2.78
N ASP A 41 -3.52 -2.20 -3.77
CA ASP A 41 -2.09 -2.53 -3.66
C ASP A 41 -1.31 -1.32 -3.10
N VAL A 42 -1.70 -0.10 -3.50
CA VAL A 42 -1.08 1.18 -3.08
C VAL A 42 -2.13 2.24 -2.77
N GLN A 43 -1.78 3.26 -1.98
CA GLN A 43 -2.72 4.32 -1.59
C GLN A 43 -3.07 5.24 -2.76
N PRO A 44 -4.31 5.74 -2.87
CA PRO A 44 -4.65 6.83 -3.79
C PRO A 44 -4.05 8.15 -3.31
N GLY A 45 -3.77 9.06 -4.23
CA GLY A 45 -3.30 10.41 -3.92
C GLY A 45 -2.06 10.83 -4.68
N LEU A 46 -1.34 11.80 -4.12
CA LEU A 46 -0.17 12.41 -4.75
C LEU A 46 1.10 11.61 -4.44
N TYR A 47 1.87 11.31 -5.47
CA TYR A 47 3.18 10.68 -5.36
C TYR A 47 4.26 11.61 -5.89
N HIS A 48 5.44 11.55 -5.25
CA HIS A 48 6.63 12.29 -5.64
C HIS A 48 7.79 11.35 -6.00
N THR A 49 8.58 11.76 -6.99
CA THR A 49 9.87 11.16 -7.32
C THR A 49 10.96 12.23 -7.43
N SER A 50 12.18 11.88 -7.02
CA SER A 50 13.39 12.68 -7.32
C SER A 50 13.86 12.56 -8.77
N GLY A 51 13.24 11.69 -9.56
CA GLY A 51 13.59 11.38 -10.95
C GLY A 51 14.26 10.01 -11.12
N PRO A 52 14.68 9.69 -12.35
CA PRO A 52 15.26 8.38 -12.69
C PRO A 52 16.52 8.05 -11.90
N ARG A 53 16.61 6.80 -11.45
CA ARG A 53 17.83 6.19 -10.92
C ARG A 53 18.81 5.85 -12.07
N PRO A 54 20.08 5.53 -11.76
CA PRO A 54 21.05 5.14 -12.79
C PRO A 54 20.62 3.94 -13.66
N ASP A 55 19.82 3.02 -13.12
CA ASP A 55 19.29 1.82 -13.79
C ASP A 55 17.99 2.05 -14.56
N ASP A 56 17.38 3.24 -14.44
CA ASP A 56 16.15 3.61 -15.14
C ASP A 56 16.43 4.21 -16.54
N TYR A 57 17.68 4.14 -17.03
CA TYR A 57 18.09 4.59 -18.38
C TYR A 57 17.68 6.05 -18.73
N GLY A 58 17.53 6.91 -17.72
CA GLY A 58 17.22 8.33 -17.87
C GLY A 58 15.73 8.67 -17.99
N ALA A 59 14.82 7.70 -17.89
CA ALA A 59 13.39 7.96 -17.87
C ALA A 59 12.61 6.90 -17.06
N CYS A 60 11.51 7.33 -16.45
CA CYS A 60 10.56 6.45 -15.78
C CYS A 60 9.21 6.55 -16.47
N PHE A 61 8.39 5.51 -16.35
CA PHE A 61 7.07 5.47 -16.97
C PHE A 61 6.02 5.02 -15.97
N ILE A 62 4.85 5.64 -16.07
CA ILE A 62 3.61 5.14 -15.48
C ILE A 62 2.65 4.96 -16.64
N GLU A 63 2.22 3.72 -16.86
CA GLU A 63 1.22 3.37 -17.86
C GLU A 63 -0.12 3.13 -17.14
N TRP A 64 -1.20 3.75 -17.59
CA TRP A 64 -2.55 3.42 -17.12
C TRP A 64 -3.15 2.35 -18.02
N LEU A 65 -3.77 1.36 -17.38
CA LEU A 65 -4.35 0.19 -18.01
C LEU A 65 -5.86 0.14 -17.72
N PRO A 66 -6.65 -0.42 -18.64
CA PRO A 66 -8.11 -0.47 -18.46
C PRO A 66 -8.55 -1.46 -17.37
N TYR A 67 -7.70 -2.44 -17.01
CA TYR A 67 -7.97 -3.45 -15.98
C TYR A 67 -6.68 -4.23 -15.61
N LYS A 68 -6.68 -4.86 -14.43
CA LYS A 68 -5.56 -5.70 -13.96
C LYS A 68 -5.38 -6.93 -14.87
N GLY A 69 -4.17 -7.12 -15.38
CA GLY A 69 -3.82 -8.18 -16.34
C GLY A 69 -3.93 -7.78 -17.81
N ALA A 70 -4.34 -6.54 -18.11
CA ALA A 70 -4.26 -6.00 -19.47
C ALA A 70 -2.81 -6.00 -19.99
N ARG A 71 -2.65 -6.14 -21.30
CA ARG A 71 -1.32 -6.02 -21.95
C ARG A 71 -0.98 -4.54 -22.13
N SER A 72 0.30 -4.19 -22.16
CA SER A 72 0.72 -2.81 -22.44
C SER A 72 0.19 -2.28 -23.78
N SER A 73 -0.06 -3.13 -24.78
CA SER A 73 -0.70 -2.73 -26.04
C SER A 73 -2.14 -2.20 -25.90
N GLU A 74 -2.74 -2.37 -24.72
CA GLU A 74 -4.10 -1.94 -24.37
C GLU A 74 -4.09 -0.75 -23.41
N LEU A 75 -2.92 -0.13 -23.16
CA LEU A 75 -2.81 1.05 -22.31
C LEU A 75 -3.76 2.15 -22.78
N ILE A 76 -4.34 2.84 -21.80
CA ILE A 76 -5.23 3.99 -22.03
C ILE A 76 -4.48 5.30 -21.89
N ASP A 77 -3.39 5.33 -21.12
CA ASP A 77 -2.50 6.48 -21.01
C ASP A 77 -1.08 6.06 -20.63
N ILE A 78 -0.11 6.93 -20.88
CA ILE A 78 1.29 6.76 -20.47
C ILE A 78 1.96 8.12 -20.24
N GLU A 79 2.60 8.26 -19.09
CA GLU A 79 3.45 9.41 -18.79
C GLU A 79 4.92 9.00 -18.65
N SER A 80 5.81 9.88 -19.09
CA SER A 80 7.26 9.70 -19.00
C SER A 80 7.90 10.80 -18.15
N TYR A 81 8.76 10.42 -17.22
CA TYR A 81 9.41 11.34 -16.29
C TYR A 81 10.93 11.24 -16.39
N THR A 82 11.59 12.37 -16.64
CA THR A 82 13.06 12.45 -16.83
C THR A 82 13.77 13.24 -15.72
N GLY A 83 13.04 13.66 -14.68
CA GLY A 83 13.55 14.40 -13.53
C GLY A 83 12.58 14.38 -12.36
N ALA A 84 12.82 15.23 -11.35
CA ALA A 84 11.93 15.33 -10.21
C ALA A 84 10.50 15.72 -10.64
N SER A 85 9.49 15.02 -10.14
CA SER A 85 8.12 15.11 -10.66
C SER A 85 7.10 14.66 -9.61
N TYR A 86 5.83 14.92 -9.91
CA TYR A 86 4.68 14.47 -9.13
C TYR A 86 3.65 13.83 -10.06
N VAL A 87 2.88 12.90 -9.53
CA VAL A 87 1.75 12.26 -10.21
C VAL A 87 0.60 12.07 -9.21
N HIS A 88 -0.63 12.38 -9.63
CA HIS A 88 -1.82 12.06 -8.85
C HIS A 88 -2.40 10.75 -9.36
N LEU A 89 -2.73 9.84 -8.44
CA LEU A 89 -3.33 8.55 -8.75
C LEU A 89 -4.69 8.45 -8.07
N ASP A 90 -5.72 8.16 -8.86
CA ASP A 90 -7.09 8.05 -8.37
C ASP A 90 -7.38 6.64 -7.86
N ASP A 91 -8.33 6.52 -6.93
CA ASP A 91 -8.81 5.23 -6.45
C ASP A 91 -9.38 4.39 -7.60
N GLY A 92 -8.94 3.14 -7.72
CA GLY A 92 -9.33 2.24 -8.81
C GLY A 92 -8.46 2.30 -10.07
N ASP A 93 -7.50 3.23 -10.15
CA ASP A 93 -6.51 3.22 -11.23
C ASP A 93 -5.76 1.88 -11.27
N VAL A 94 -5.54 1.37 -12.48
CA VAL A 94 -4.63 0.24 -12.71
C VAL A 94 -3.42 0.78 -13.45
N ILE A 95 -2.28 0.79 -12.77
CA ILE A 95 -1.04 1.33 -13.33
C ILE A 95 0.03 0.26 -13.45
N ASN A 96 0.90 0.40 -14.43
CA ASN A 96 2.16 -0.34 -14.53
C ASN A 96 3.32 0.64 -14.42
N VAL A 97 4.13 0.49 -13.38
CA VAL A 97 5.25 1.39 -13.09
C VAL A 97 6.54 0.78 -13.59
N THR A 98 7.35 1.57 -14.29
CA THR A 98 8.71 1.20 -14.68
C THR A 98 9.67 2.29 -14.24
N GLY A 99 10.55 1.95 -13.30
CA GLY A 99 11.58 2.83 -12.78
C GLY A 99 11.07 3.88 -11.80
N CYS A 100 12.00 4.73 -11.35
CA CYS A 100 11.81 5.74 -10.31
C CYS A 100 11.45 5.17 -8.94
N VAL A 101 11.68 5.97 -7.90
CA VAL A 101 11.13 5.71 -6.57
C VAL A 101 10.01 6.72 -6.34
N TRP A 102 8.78 6.22 -6.28
CA TRP A 102 7.59 7.03 -6.05
C TRP A 102 7.10 6.87 -4.62
N ILE A 103 7.04 7.98 -3.89
CA ILE A 103 6.66 8.02 -2.48
C ILE A 103 5.38 8.85 -2.36
N HIS A 104 4.39 8.31 -1.65
CA HIS A 104 3.15 9.02 -1.35
C HIS A 104 3.42 10.18 -0.39
N GLU A 105 2.81 11.34 -0.67
CA GLU A 105 2.91 12.57 0.12
C GLU A 105 2.04 12.58 1.38
#